data_AF-A0A5E3WWW8-F1
#
_entry.id   AF-A0A5E3WWW8-F1
#
_cell.length_a   1.000
_cell.length_b   1.000
_cell.length_c   1.000
_cell.angle_alpha   90.00
_cell.angle_beta   90.00
_cell.angle_gamma   90.00
#
_symmetry.space_group_name_H-M   'P 1'
#
loop_
_entity.id
_entity.type
_entity.pdbx_description
1 polymer ?
#
loop_
_entity_poly.entity_id
_entity_poly.type
_entity_poly.pdbx_seq_one_letter_code
_entity_poly.pdbx_strand_id
1 'polypeptide(L)'
;MSSISHFASSLWQSTSAGMVDFGAGAAMHMSVAASAMADFSRRFPCPKTRWQFFVLSPLYVFPVLAMILSFVPEQPRAASDFVYHGSPIATNPISKPIRHRHGEFYRVLVYFAAGDMLFNDVVPGNFFSDGAVKEDVPGMTEENPILMPSFVTVFDLENLFKVLKVGPSGNRFEGSHSRDTWESILKLSAFPPFNEWKLRELAIVEIEDAFVKDAVPAADRLALGQRLRVAPWVMCAAEELARRDEPLSEDERGTLGDKTSLKIIIINLRSRVWKDDLPQRDRSMYNFWDAVVKEFEDELGDFKTQTPWNEYICASTAARQDHF
;
A
#
# COMPACT_ATOMS: atom_id res chain seq x y z
N MET A 1 0.25 19.81 41.75
CA MET A 1 -1.04 19.13 42.07
C MET A 1 -2.27 19.98 41.71
N SER A 2 -2.27 21.32 41.81
CA SER A 2 -3.47 22.15 41.49
C SER A 2 -3.92 22.13 40.01
N SER A 3 -3.00 21.90 39.06
CA SER A 3 -3.35 21.85 37.63
C SER A 3 -4.09 20.56 37.23
N ILE A 4 -3.86 19.46 37.97
CA ILE A 4 -4.48 18.16 37.69
C ILE A 4 -5.92 18.14 38.22
N SER A 5 -6.16 18.72 39.41
CA SER A 5 -7.52 18.88 39.94
C SER A 5 -8.36 19.82 39.08
N HIS A 6 -7.74 20.86 38.50
CA HIS A 6 -8.43 21.78 37.59
C HIS A 6 -8.83 21.10 36.27
N PHE A 7 -7.95 20.25 35.72
CA PHE A 7 -8.25 19.47 34.52
C PHE A 7 -9.36 18.44 34.76
N ALA A 8 -9.29 17.68 35.86
CA ALA A 8 -10.33 16.72 36.22
C ALA A 8 -11.70 17.37 36.46
N SER A 9 -11.72 18.56 37.09
CA SER A 9 -12.93 19.36 37.27
C SER A 9 -13.53 19.84 35.94
N SER A 10 -12.70 20.32 35.00
CA SER A 10 -13.17 20.75 33.68
C SER A 10 -13.70 19.60 32.83
N LEU A 11 -13.06 18.41 32.93
CA LEU A 11 -13.52 17.20 32.25
C LEU A 11 -14.87 16.74 32.81
N TRP A 12 -15.00 16.68 34.15
CA TRP A 12 -16.25 16.31 34.82
C TRP A 12 -17.41 17.23 34.45
N GLN A 13 -17.20 18.56 34.48
CA GLN A 13 -18.21 19.55 34.09
C GLN A 13 -18.62 19.43 32.61
N SER A 14 -17.66 19.14 31.71
CA SER A 14 -17.94 18.92 30.29
C SER A 14 -18.76 17.64 30.04
N THR A 15 -18.53 16.57 30.81
CA THR A 15 -19.30 15.33 30.70
C THR A 15 -20.67 15.42 31.36
N SER A 16 -20.80 16.12 32.50
CA SER A 16 -22.09 16.22 33.21
C SER A 16 -23.08 17.16 32.52
N ALA A 17 -22.61 18.18 31.80
CA ALA A 17 -23.47 19.08 31.03
C ALA A 17 -24.08 18.41 29.79
N GLY A 18 -23.50 17.29 29.30
CA GLY A 18 -23.95 16.59 28.10
C GLY A 18 -25.04 15.53 28.31
N MET A 19 -25.46 15.26 29.55
CA MET A 19 -26.50 14.25 29.83
C MET A 19 -27.95 14.76 29.67
N VAL A 20 -28.17 16.04 29.31
CA VAL A 20 -29.52 16.64 29.32
C VAL A 20 -30.10 16.91 27.93
N ASP A 21 -29.35 16.89 26.83
CA ASP A 21 -29.91 17.15 25.48
C ASP A 21 -29.25 16.32 24.37
N PHE A 22 -29.93 15.26 23.93
CA PHE A 22 -29.55 14.44 22.77
C PHE A 22 -30.27 14.94 21.51
N GLY A 23 -29.69 15.92 20.83
CA GLY A 23 -30.22 16.40 19.55
C GLY A 23 -29.25 17.08 18.59
N ALA A 24 -28.15 17.68 19.08
CA ALA A 24 -27.22 18.42 18.20
C ALA A 24 -25.74 18.44 18.64
N GLY A 25 -25.36 17.69 19.68
CA GLY A 25 -24.07 17.88 20.36
C GLY A 25 -22.85 17.14 19.80
N ALA A 26 -23.01 16.03 19.07
CA ALA A 26 -21.91 15.07 18.83
C ALA A 26 -20.67 15.68 18.14
N ALA A 27 -20.87 16.60 17.18
CA ALA A 27 -19.77 17.26 16.47
C ALA A 27 -19.04 18.30 17.34
N MET A 28 -19.75 18.96 18.26
CA MET A 28 -19.16 19.94 19.18
C MET A 28 -18.35 19.26 20.31
N HIS A 29 -18.72 18.03 20.69
CA HIS A 29 -18.02 17.30 21.76
C HIS A 29 -16.68 16.70 21.30
N MET A 30 -16.57 16.28 20.04
CA MET A 30 -15.31 15.79 19.47
C MET A 30 -14.25 16.90 19.38
N SER A 31 -14.65 18.15 19.09
CA SER A 31 -13.71 19.27 19.00
C SER A 31 -13.16 19.71 20.36
N VAL A 32 -13.97 19.65 21.43
CA VAL A 32 -13.53 19.95 22.80
C VAL A 32 -12.62 18.85 23.33
N ALA A 33 -12.94 17.58 23.08
CA ALA A 33 -12.07 16.45 23.46
C ALA A 33 -10.72 16.49 22.71
N ALA A 34 -10.74 16.79 21.40
CA ALA A 34 -9.53 16.94 20.60
C ALA A 34 -8.67 18.13 21.04
N SER A 35 -9.30 19.27 21.36
CA SER A 35 -8.64 20.45 21.92
C SER A 35 -7.94 20.15 23.25
N ALA A 36 -8.65 19.48 24.17
CA ALA A 36 -8.10 19.09 25.46
C ALA A 36 -6.94 18.09 25.33
N MET A 37 -7.02 17.15 24.38
CA MET A 37 -5.92 16.23 24.08
C MET A 37 -4.71 16.94 23.45
N ALA A 38 -4.94 17.91 22.56
CA ALA A 38 -3.88 18.71 21.95
C ALA A 38 -3.13 19.54 23.01
N ASP A 39 -3.84 20.21 23.92
CA ASP A 39 -3.21 20.96 25.02
C ASP A 39 -2.49 20.05 26.04
N PHE A 40 -3.03 18.85 26.29
CA PHE A 40 -2.36 17.85 27.11
C PHE A 40 -1.05 17.38 26.47
N SER A 41 -1.05 17.07 25.17
CA SER A 41 0.14 16.63 24.44
C SER A 41 1.25 17.68 24.39
N ARG A 42 0.89 18.98 24.37
CA ARG A 42 1.84 20.09 24.43
C ARG A 42 2.51 20.24 25.80
N ARG A 43 1.78 19.93 26.89
CA ARG A 43 2.30 20.06 28.26
C ARG A 43 3.13 18.87 28.73
N PHE A 44 2.94 17.70 28.12
CA PHE A 44 3.65 16.46 28.48
C PHE A 44 4.37 15.89 27.25
N PRO A 45 5.63 16.30 26.98
CA PRO A 45 6.39 15.81 25.83
C PRO A 45 6.65 14.29 25.93
N CYS A 46 6.77 13.64 24.77
CA CYS A 46 6.96 12.19 24.67
C CYS A 46 8.10 11.70 25.58
N PRO A 47 7.89 10.62 26.36
CA PRO A 47 8.89 10.12 27.29
C PRO A 47 10.13 9.64 26.51
N LYS A 48 11.30 10.20 26.85
CA LYS A 48 12.58 9.89 26.18
C LYS A 48 13.32 8.72 26.82
N THR A 49 12.87 8.24 27.98
CA THR A 49 13.51 7.16 28.74
C THR A 49 12.51 6.14 29.23
N ARG A 50 12.96 4.88 29.39
CA ARG A 50 12.12 3.76 29.87
C ARG A 50 11.47 4.05 31.23
N TRP A 51 12.13 4.79 32.12
CA TRP A 51 11.57 5.13 33.42
C TRP A 51 10.39 6.12 33.31
N GLN A 52 10.47 7.11 32.42
CA GLN A 52 9.37 8.04 32.15
C GLN A 52 8.16 7.32 31.55
N PHE A 53 8.39 6.28 30.74
CA PHE A 53 7.32 5.44 30.20
C PHE A 53 6.56 4.72 31.33
N PHE A 54 7.26 4.11 32.28
CA PHE A 54 6.62 3.41 33.40
C PHE A 54 5.84 4.35 34.34
N VAL A 55 6.33 5.56 34.58
CA VAL A 55 5.66 6.52 35.49
C VAL A 55 4.47 7.22 34.82
N LEU A 56 4.56 7.53 33.52
CA LEU A 56 3.52 8.28 32.81
C LEU A 56 2.50 7.37 32.10
N SER A 57 2.81 6.10 31.86
CA SER A 57 1.90 5.14 31.21
C SER A 57 0.50 5.08 31.85
N PRO A 58 0.32 5.07 33.18
CA PRO A 58 -1.02 5.05 33.78
C PRO A 58 -1.85 6.29 33.38
N LEU A 59 -1.21 7.45 33.24
CA LEU A 59 -1.90 8.70 32.88
C LEU A 59 -2.42 8.72 31.44
N TYR A 60 -1.85 7.91 30.56
CA TYR A 60 -2.32 7.75 29.17
C TYR A 60 -3.34 6.62 29.02
N VAL A 61 -3.19 5.53 29.77
CA VAL A 61 -4.04 4.34 29.64
C VAL A 61 -5.43 4.55 30.26
N PHE A 62 -5.51 5.18 31.44
CA PHE A 62 -6.78 5.35 32.14
C PHE A 62 -7.84 6.20 31.40
N PRO A 63 -7.51 7.36 30.79
CA PRO A 63 -8.51 8.14 30.07
C PRO A 63 -9.01 7.47 28.77
N VAL A 64 -8.13 6.75 28.07
CA VAL A 64 -8.51 5.99 26.86
C VAL A 64 -9.40 4.81 27.22
N LEU A 65 -9.09 4.10 28.30
CA LEU A 65 -9.92 2.99 28.80
C LEU A 65 -11.30 3.49 29.27
N ALA A 66 -11.35 4.63 29.96
CA ALA A 66 -12.61 5.25 30.38
C ALA A 66 -13.46 5.71 29.19
N MET A 67 -12.84 6.22 28.12
CA MET A 67 -13.52 6.54 26.88
C MET A 67 -14.09 5.28 26.22
N ILE A 68 -13.32 4.20 26.10
CA ILE A 68 -13.78 2.93 25.51
C ILE A 68 -14.94 2.33 26.32
N LEU A 69 -14.87 2.37 27.65
CA LEU A 69 -15.93 1.86 28.52
C LEU A 69 -17.21 2.73 28.52
N SER A 70 -17.13 3.98 28.08
CA SER A 70 -18.32 4.82 27.85
C SER A 70 -19.05 4.53 26.54
N PHE A 71 -18.47 3.70 25.66
CA PHE A 71 -19.06 3.24 24.40
C PHE A 71 -19.64 1.82 24.49
N VAL A 72 -20.14 1.40 25.66
CA VAL A 72 -20.91 0.16 25.77
C VAL A 72 -22.24 0.37 25.03
N PRO A 73 -22.49 -0.29 23.88
CA PRO A 73 -23.76 -0.15 23.18
C PRO A 73 -24.86 -0.82 24.02
N GLU A 74 -25.98 -0.13 24.17
CA GLU A 74 -27.19 -0.74 24.73
C GLU A 74 -27.55 -2.03 23.98
N GLN A 75 -27.80 -3.07 24.75
CA GLN A 75 -28.22 -4.40 24.30
C GLN A 75 -29.45 -4.27 23.36
N PRO A 76 -29.47 -4.94 22.19
CA PRO A 76 -30.64 -4.88 21.32
C PRO A 76 -31.84 -5.54 21.99
N ARG A 77 -32.90 -4.74 22.17
CA ARG A 77 -34.24 -5.23 22.56
C ARG A 77 -34.75 -6.22 21.51
N ALA A 78 -35.46 -7.22 22.02
CA ALA A 78 -35.98 -8.37 21.31
C ALA A 78 -36.66 -8.04 19.97
N ALA A 79 -36.45 -8.97 19.02
CA ALA A 79 -37.02 -9.00 17.69
C ALA A 79 -38.54 -8.72 17.68
N SER A 80 -38.93 -7.70 16.91
CA SER A 80 -40.33 -7.50 16.52
C SER A 80 -40.64 -8.34 15.28
N ASP A 81 -41.66 -9.17 15.39
CA ASP A 81 -42.24 -9.98 14.32
C ASP A 81 -42.57 -9.14 13.08
N PHE A 82 -41.87 -9.40 11.97
CA PHE A 82 -42.21 -8.85 10.66
C PHE A 82 -43.21 -9.80 9.98
N VAL A 83 -44.50 -9.64 10.29
CA VAL A 83 -45.59 -10.30 9.58
C VAL A 83 -45.90 -9.49 8.31
N TYR A 84 -45.57 -10.06 7.15
CA TYR A 84 -46.02 -9.56 5.85
C TYR A 84 -47.52 -9.85 5.67
N HIS A 85 -48.37 -8.86 5.92
CA HIS A 85 -49.75 -8.88 5.43
C HIS A 85 -49.80 -8.28 4.03
N GLY A 86 -49.86 -9.16 3.03
CA GLY A 86 -50.18 -8.77 1.66
C GLY A 86 -51.63 -8.34 1.51
N SER A 87 -51.85 -7.10 1.09
CA SER A 87 -53.10 -6.67 0.45
C SER A 87 -52.78 -6.21 -0.97
N PRO A 88 -53.50 -6.68 -1.99
CA PRO A 88 -53.29 -6.27 -3.37
C PRO A 88 -54.01 -4.94 -3.60
N ILE A 89 -53.31 -3.82 -3.44
CA ILE A 89 -53.79 -2.53 -3.93
C ILE A 89 -53.28 -2.36 -5.36
N ALA A 90 -54.21 -2.40 -6.30
CA ALA A 90 -53.97 -2.02 -7.69
C ALA A 90 -53.44 -0.59 -7.73
N THR A 91 -52.20 -0.40 -8.19
CA THR A 91 -51.59 0.92 -8.37
C THR A 91 -51.20 1.15 -9.81
N ASN A 92 -51.53 2.36 -10.27
CA ASN A 92 -50.99 3.03 -11.45
C ASN A 92 -49.47 2.85 -11.56
N PRO A 93 -48.86 3.02 -12.75
CA PRO A 93 -47.41 2.88 -12.93
C PRO A 93 -46.63 3.95 -12.15
N ILE A 94 -46.41 3.67 -10.86
CA ILE A 94 -45.49 4.41 -10.00
C ILE A 94 -44.11 4.14 -10.61
N SER A 95 -43.50 5.19 -11.13
CA SER A 95 -42.11 5.15 -11.59
C SER A 95 -41.26 4.51 -10.50
N LYS A 96 -40.58 3.40 -10.81
CA LYS A 96 -39.72 2.70 -9.86
C LYS A 96 -38.73 3.73 -9.28
N PRO A 97 -38.63 3.86 -7.94
CA PRO A 97 -37.70 4.82 -7.35
C PRO A 97 -36.28 4.52 -7.82
N ILE A 98 -35.58 5.55 -8.28
CA ILE A 98 -34.19 5.47 -8.71
C ILE A 98 -33.37 5.12 -7.46
N ARG A 99 -32.76 3.94 -7.44
CA ARG A 99 -31.86 3.52 -6.36
C ARG A 99 -30.43 3.86 -6.74
N HIS A 100 -29.77 4.69 -5.94
CA HIS A 100 -28.36 5.00 -6.12
C HIS A 100 -27.51 3.89 -5.48
N ARG A 101 -26.47 3.45 -6.20
CA ARG A 101 -25.50 2.47 -5.70
C ARG A 101 -24.45 3.19 -4.85
N HIS A 102 -24.11 2.64 -3.70
CA HIS A 102 -23.06 3.20 -2.85
C HIS A 102 -21.68 2.78 -3.38
N GLY A 103 -20.83 3.72 -3.77
CA GLY A 103 -19.54 3.41 -4.40
C GLY A 103 -18.63 2.47 -3.59
N GLU A 104 -18.57 2.67 -2.27
CA GLU A 104 -17.67 1.90 -1.39
C GLU A 104 -18.22 0.56 -0.87
N PHE A 105 -19.54 0.41 -0.75
CA PHE A 105 -20.18 -0.77 -0.14
C PHE A 105 -20.96 -1.60 -1.14
N TYR A 106 -21.32 -1.03 -2.30
CA TYR A 106 -21.85 -1.82 -3.40
C TYR A 106 -20.73 -2.69 -3.97
N ARG A 107 -21.07 -3.94 -4.22
CA ARG A 107 -20.15 -4.95 -4.73
C ARG A 107 -20.80 -5.65 -5.91
N VAL A 108 -19.98 -6.05 -6.89
CA VAL A 108 -20.43 -6.71 -8.12
C VAL A 108 -19.60 -7.97 -8.30
N LEU A 109 -20.25 -9.07 -8.66
CA LEU A 109 -19.56 -10.30 -9.04
C LEU A 109 -19.03 -10.12 -10.47
N VAL A 110 -17.74 -10.37 -10.67
CA VAL A 110 -17.08 -10.26 -11.98
C VAL A 110 -16.38 -11.56 -12.32
N TYR A 111 -16.50 -11.97 -13.58
CA TYR A 111 -15.89 -13.16 -14.16
C TYR A 111 -14.65 -12.81 -14.96
N PHE A 112 -13.57 -13.58 -14.77
CA PHE A 112 -12.30 -13.44 -15.47
C PHE A 112 -11.94 -14.77 -16.12
N ALA A 113 -11.38 -14.75 -17.33
CA ALA A 113 -10.90 -15.95 -18.00
C ALA A 113 -9.40 -15.82 -18.29
N ALA A 114 -8.61 -16.81 -17.88
CA ALA A 114 -7.20 -16.93 -18.21
C ALA A 114 -6.93 -18.33 -18.74
N GLY A 115 -6.51 -18.43 -20.01
CA GLY A 115 -6.39 -19.71 -20.69
C GLY A 115 -7.74 -20.42 -20.79
N ASP A 116 -7.80 -21.65 -20.28
CA ASP A 116 -8.98 -22.51 -20.22
C ASP A 116 -9.73 -22.44 -18.87
N MET A 117 -9.28 -21.57 -17.95
CA MET A 117 -9.82 -21.46 -16.60
C MET A 117 -10.66 -20.19 -16.43
N LEU A 118 -11.78 -20.36 -15.72
CA LEU A 118 -12.69 -19.27 -15.35
C LEU A 118 -12.57 -18.99 -13.84
N PHE A 119 -12.47 -17.71 -13.50
CA PHE A 119 -12.44 -17.20 -12.14
C PHE A 119 -13.62 -16.25 -11.93
N ASN A 120 -14.07 -16.13 -10.69
CA ASN A 120 -14.99 -15.07 -10.30
C ASN A 120 -14.56 -14.45 -8.97
N ASP A 121 -14.80 -13.15 -8.82
CA ASP A 121 -14.55 -12.43 -7.57
C ASP A 121 -15.52 -11.26 -7.40
N VAL A 122 -15.67 -10.81 -6.15
CA VAL A 122 -16.56 -9.74 -5.74
C VAL A 122 -15.79 -8.43 -5.64
N VAL A 123 -15.96 -7.57 -6.64
CA VAL A 123 -15.22 -6.31 -6.77
C VAL A 123 -16.05 -5.10 -6.31
N PRO A 124 -15.42 -3.96 -5.97
CA PRO A 124 -16.13 -2.71 -5.68
C PRO A 124 -17.05 -2.25 -6.82
N GLY A 125 -18.15 -1.59 -6.49
CA GLY A 125 -19.15 -1.12 -7.47
C GLY A 125 -18.63 -0.12 -8.51
N ASN A 126 -17.52 0.55 -8.20
CA ASN A 126 -16.81 1.48 -9.08
C ASN A 126 -15.71 0.81 -9.91
N PHE A 127 -15.62 -0.53 -9.90
CA PHE A 127 -14.64 -1.27 -10.69
C PHE A 127 -14.77 -1.00 -12.20
N PHE A 128 -15.99 -0.78 -12.68
CA PHE A 128 -16.24 -0.28 -14.04
C PHE A 128 -16.44 1.23 -13.99
N SER A 129 -15.69 1.97 -14.81
CA SER A 129 -15.69 3.45 -14.85
C SER A 129 -17.08 4.05 -15.04
N ASP A 130 -17.97 3.34 -15.74
CA ASP A 130 -19.31 3.81 -16.07
C ASP A 130 -20.35 3.51 -14.98
N GLY A 131 -19.99 2.74 -13.94
CA GLY A 131 -20.89 2.33 -12.84
C GLY A 131 -22.13 1.50 -13.23
N ALA A 132 -22.37 1.35 -14.53
CA ALA A 132 -23.48 0.63 -15.11
C ALA A 132 -23.14 -0.85 -15.25
N VAL A 133 -23.82 -1.68 -14.46
CA VAL A 133 -23.86 -3.13 -14.68
C VAL A 133 -24.88 -3.36 -15.78
N LYS A 134 -24.40 -3.52 -17.02
CA LYS A 134 -25.22 -4.01 -18.14
C LYS A 134 -24.72 -5.41 -18.47
N GLU A 135 -25.61 -6.32 -18.82
CA GLU A 135 -25.26 -7.72 -19.16
C GLU A 135 -24.25 -7.81 -20.32
N ASP A 136 -24.25 -6.82 -21.22
CA ASP A 136 -23.31 -6.74 -22.35
C ASP A 136 -21.88 -6.33 -21.96
N VAL A 137 -21.65 -5.90 -20.71
CA VAL A 137 -20.32 -5.49 -20.25
C VAL A 137 -19.47 -6.73 -19.96
N PRO A 138 -18.24 -6.84 -20.51
CA PRO A 138 -17.34 -7.93 -20.21
C PRO A 138 -17.14 -8.12 -18.70
N GLY A 139 -17.26 -9.36 -18.25
CA GLY A 139 -17.14 -9.77 -16.86
C GLY A 139 -18.44 -9.91 -16.09
N MET A 140 -19.60 -9.57 -16.66
CA MET A 140 -20.87 -9.65 -15.92
C MET A 140 -21.51 -11.04 -15.92
N THR A 141 -21.16 -11.88 -16.88
CA THR A 141 -21.66 -13.25 -17.00
C THR A 141 -20.52 -14.23 -17.26
N GLU A 142 -20.77 -15.51 -17.03
CA GLU A 142 -19.83 -16.60 -17.30
C GLU A 142 -19.56 -16.77 -18.80
N GLU A 143 -20.56 -16.49 -19.65
CA GLU A 143 -20.45 -16.56 -21.11
C GLU A 143 -19.71 -15.36 -21.73
N ASN A 144 -19.58 -14.26 -20.99
CA ASN A 144 -18.89 -13.06 -21.41
C ASN A 144 -17.89 -12.57 -20.33
N PRO A 145 -16.85 -13.35 -20.00
CA PRO A 145 -15.89 -12.99 -18.96
C PRO A 145 -14.89 -11.94 -19.45
N ILE A 146 -14.19 -11.29 -18.52
CA ILE A 146 -13.03 -10.46 -18.86
C ILE A 146 -11.90 -11.39 -19.29
N LEU A 147 -11.56 -11.38 -20.58
CA LEU A 147 -10.46 -12.16 -21.13
C LEU A 147 -9.12 -11.56 -20.71
N MET A 148 -8.32 -12.33 -19.98
CA MET A 148 -6.97 -11.94 -19.60
C MET A 148 -6.03 -12.03 -20.80
N PRO A 149 -5.03 -11.12 -20.90
CA PRO A 149 -3.99 -11.23 -21.92
C PRO A 149 -3.21 -12.53 -21.81
N SER A 150 -2.62 -12.98 -22.93
CA SER A 150 -1.85 -14.23 -22.98
C SER A 150 -0.63 -14.28 -22.05
N PHE A 151 -0.11 -13.12 -21.62
CA PHE A 151 0.99 -13.06 -20.65
C PHE A 151 0.53 -13.29 -19.21
N VAL A 152 -0.77 -13.19 -18.91
CA VAL A 152 -1.33 -13.48 -17.58
C VAL A 152 -1.69 -14.96 -17.51
N THR A 153 -1.09 -15.66 -16.56
CA THR A 153 -1.29 -17.09 -16.37
C THR A 153 -2.37 -17.36 -15.32
N VAL A 154 -2.91 -18.58 -15.32
CA VAL A 154 -3.80 -19.11 -14.27
C VAL A 154 -3.14 -18.96 -12.89
N PHE A 155 -1.84 -19.26 -12.80
CA PHE A 155 -1.06 -19.14 -11.58
C PHE A 155 -1.01 -17.70 -11.05
N ASP A 156 -0.88 -16.72 -11.94
CA ASP A 156 -0.86 -15.31 -11.54
C ASP A 156 -2.18 -14.91 -10.86
N LEU A 157 -3.32 -15.25 -11.49
CA LEU A 157 -4.65 -14.94 -10.96
C LEU A 157 -4.93 -15.70 -9.66
N GLU A 158 -4.55 -16.96 -9.55
CA GLU A 158 -4.70 -17.71 -8.31
C GLU A 158 -3.96 -17.04 -7.15
N ASN A 159 -2.73 -16.60 -7.38
CA ASN A 159 -1.93 -15.91 -6.37
C ASN A 159 -2.58 -14.58 -5.95
N LEU A 160 -3.08 -13.82 -6.92
CA LEU A 160 -3.83 -12.60 -6.63
C LEU A 160 -5.05 -12.88 -5.75
N PHE A 161 -5.90 -13.83 -6.14
CA PHE A 161 -7.11 -14.13 -5.37
C PHE A 161 -6.81 -14.78 -4.02
N LYS A 162 -5.73 -15.55 -3.89
CA LYS A 162 -5.25 -16.06 -2.59
C LYS A 162 -4.92 -14.92 -1.64
N VAL A 163 -4.28 -13.86 -2.14
CA VAL A 163 -3.83 -12.71 -1.34
C VAL A 163 -4.97 -11.71 -1.08
N LEU A 164 -5.93 -11.58 -1.99
CA LEU A 164 -7.12 -10.73 -1.82
C LEU A 164 -8.18 -11.33 -0.89
N LYS A 165 -8.19 -12.66 -0.70
CA LYS A 165 -9.09 -13.31 0.25
C LYS A 165 -8.87 -12.74 1.64
N VAL A 166 -9.97 -12.31 2.26
CA VAL A 166 -9.98 -11.86 3.65
C VAL A 166 -9.69 -13.08 4.52
N GLY A 167 -8.59 -13.01 5.27
CA GLY A 167 -8.21 -14.08 6.19
C GLY A 167 -9.11 -14.16 7.43
N PRO A 168 -8.93 -15.17 8.29
CA PRO A 168 -9.75 -15.37 9.49
C PRO A 168 -9.81 -14.15 10.41
N SER A 169 -8.76 -13.32 10.42
CA SER A 169 -8.67 -12.12 11.26
C SER A 169 -9.40 -10.92 10.65
N GLY A 170 -10.05 -11.08 9.49
CA GLY A 170 -10.70 -9.98 8.77
C GLY A 170 -9.73 -9.10 7.99
N ASN A 171 -8.44 -9.41 8.00
CA ASN A 171 -7.41 -8.65 7.29
C ASN A 171 -7.23 -9.21 5.87
N ARG A 172 -7.14 -8.30 4.89
CA ARG A 172 -6.61 -8.64 3.56
C ARG A 172 -5.11 -8.87 3.67
N PHE A 173 -4.56 -9.68 2.78
CA PHE A 173 -3.11 -9.95 2.74
C PHE A 173 -2.60 -10.74 3.96
N GLU A 174 -3.48 -11.45 4.66
CA GLU A 174 -3.08 -12.27 5.81
C GLU A 174 -2.30 -13.51 5.35
N GLY A 175 -1.27 -13.87 6.12
CA GLY A 175 -0.39 -15.01 5.86
C GLY A 175 0.97 -14.62 5.26
N SER A 176 1.93 -15.56 5.34
CA SER A 176 3.21 -15.42 4.65
C SER A 176 3.07 -15.99 3.25
N HIS A 177 3.38 -15.17 2.25
CA HIS A 177 3.34 -15.54 0.84
C HIS A 177 4.77 -15.63 0.28
N SER A 178 4.93 -16.43 -0.78
CA SER A 178 6.24 -16.58 -1.42
C SER A 178 6.59 -15.36 -2.28
N ARG A 179 7.88 -15.17 -2.58
CA ARG A 179 8.32 -14.13 -3.52
C ARG A 179 7.61 -14.27 -4.88
N ASP A 180 7.49 -15.49 -5.39
CA ASP A 180 6.81 -15.75 -6.67
C ASP A 180 5.33 -15.34 -6.65
N THR A 181 4.67 -15.46 -5.50
CA THR A 181 3.29 -14.97 -5.28
C THR A 181 3.25 -13.45 -5.41
N TRP A 182 4.15 -12.73 -4.76
CA TRP A 182 4.22 -11.27 -4.84
C TRP A 182 4.66 -10.78 -6.22
N GLU A 183 5.56 -11.48 -6.91
CA GLU A 183 5.95 -11.17 -8.29
C GLU A 183 4.74 -11.29 -9.23
N SER A 184 3.90 -12.32 -9.05
CA SER A 184 2.64 -12.49 -9.79
C SER A 184 1.69 -11.31 -9.57
N ILE A 185 1.56 -10.87 -8.32
CA ILE A 185 0.70 -9.74 -7.94
C ILE A 185 1.22 -8.43 -8.53
N LEU A 186 2.53 -8.20 -8.45
CA LEU A 186 3.16 -6.99 -8.98
C LEU A 186 3.04 -6.91 -10.50
N LYS A 187 3.13 -8.06 -11.19
CA LYS A 187 2.86 -8.19 -12.62
C LYS A 187 1.42 -7.83 -12.95
N LEU A 188 0.45 -8.34 -12.18
CA LEU A 188 -0.97 -8.05 -12.36
C LEU A 188 -1.35 -6.62 -11.99
N SER A 189 -0.65 -5.99 -11.05
CA SER A 189 -0.93 -4.62 -10.61
C SER A 189 -0.70 -3.58 -11.71
N ALA A 190 0.00 -3.92 -12.79
CA ALA A 190 0.18 -3.05 -13.94
C ALA A 190 -0.97 -3.17 -14.97
N PHE A 191 -1.84 -4.17 -14.81
CA PHE A 191 -2.91 -4.49 -15.74
C PHE A 191 -4.27 -4.01 -15.21
N PRO A 192 -4.99 -3.15 -15.95
CA PRO A 192 -6.40 -2.89 -15.65
C PRO A 192 -7.19 -4.20 -15.76
N PRO A 193 -7.98 -4.60 -14.76
CA PRO A 193 -8.58 -3.75 -13.73
C PRO A 193 -7.90 -3.80 -12.35
N PHE A 194 -6.78 -4.53 -12.22
CA PHE A 194 -6.06 -4.72 -10.95
C PHE A 194 -5.04 -3.62 -10.64
N ASN A 195 -5.11 -2.49 -11.34
CA ASN A 195 -4.23 -1.34 -11.12
C ASN A 195 -4.62 -0.58 -9.85
N GLU A 196 -4.46 -1.25 -8.71
CA GLU A 196 -4.58 -0.69 -7.37
C GLU A 196 -3.19 -0.36 -6.85
N TRP A 197 -2.91 0.94 -6.67
CA TRP A 197 -1.61 1.45 -6.25
C TRP A 197 -1.12 0.81 -4.94
N LYS A 198 -2.04 0.58 -3.98
CA LYS A 198 -1.71 -0.06 -2.69
C LYS A 198 -1.21 -1.49 -2.85
N LEU A 199 -1.82 -2.23 -3.77
CA LEU A 199 -1.44 -3.62 -4.02
C LEU A 199 -0.05 -3.70 -4.68
N ARG A 200 0.23 -2.75 -5.59
CA ARG A 200 1.54 -2.61 -6.21
C ARG A 200 2.62 -2.31 -5.17
N GLU A 201 2.39 -1.29 -4.33
CA GLU A 201 3.35 -0.90 -3.28
C GLU A 201 3.58 -2.03 -2.28
N LEU A 202 2.52 -2.71 -1.83
CA LEU A 202 2.64 -3.85 -0.93
C LEU A 202 3.49 -4.97 -1.55
N ALA A 203 3.24 -5.32 -2.81
CA ALA A 203 4.02 -6.33 -3.49
C ALA A 203 5.50 -5.92 -3.64
N ILE A 204 5.78 -4.63 -3.88
CA ILE A 204 7.16 -4.11 -3.93
C ILE A 204 7.85 -4.31 -2.58
N VAL A 205 7.22 -3.88 -1.48
CA VAL A 205 7.79 -3.99 -0.13
C VAL A 205 8.08 -5.46 0.23
N GLU A 206 7.13 -6.36 -0.03
CA GLU A 206 7.28 -7.77 0.30
C GLU A 206 8.38 -8.45 -0.53
N ILE A 207 8.57 -8.04 -1.79
CA ILE A 207 9.67 -8.53 -2.63
C ILE A 207 11.01 -7.95 -2.16
N GLU A 208 11.06 -6.69 -1.74
CA GLU A 208 12.27 -6.07 -1.17
C GLU A 208 12.71 -6.77 0.12
N ASP A 209 11.76 -7.10 1.01
CA ASP A 209 12.05 -7.89 2.21
C ASP A 209 12.61 -9.28 1.84
N ALA A 210 12.07 -9.92 0.80
CA ALA A 210 12.60 -11.18 0.28
C ALA A 210 14.01 -11.03 -0.31
N PHE A 211 14.31 -9.91 -0.98
CA PHE A 211 15.67 -9.64 -1.48
C PHE A 211 16.72 -9.65 -0.38
N VAL A 212 16.39 -9.01 0.75
CA VAL A 212 17.29 -8.93 1.90
C VAL A 212 17.41 -10.31 2.56
N LYS A 213 16.29 -10.99 2.77
CA LYS A 213 16.24 -12.29 3.45
C LYS A 213 16.99 -13.39 2.67
N ASP A 214 16.80 -13.44 1.37
CA ASP A 214 17.36 -14.47 0.50
C ASP A 214 18.71 -14.06 -0.11
N ALA A 215 19.23 -12.88 0.25
CA ALA A 215 20.47 -12.31 -0.26
C ALA A 215 20.54 -12.31 -1.80
N VAL A 216 19.46 -11.85 -2.45
CA VAL A 216 19.31 -11.91 -3.91
C VAL A 216 20.40 -11.06 -4.60
N PRO A 217 21.17 -11.62 -5.55
CA PRO A 217 22.21 -10.90 -6.26
C PRO A 217 21.71 -9.62 -6.94
N ALA A 218 22.57 -8.61 -7.04
CA ALA A 218 22.21 -7.35 -7.68
C ALA A 218 21.81 -7.53 -9.16
N ALA A 219 22.48 -8.41 -9.90
CA ALA A 219 22.11 -8.69 -11.29
C ALA A 219 20.67 -9.23 -11.42
N ASP A 220 20.28 -10.14 -10.53
CA ASP A 220 18.93 -10.71 -10.52
C ASP A 220 17.88 -9.66 -10.11
N ARG A 221 18.20 -8.83 -9.10
CA ARG A 221 17.34 -7.69 -8.71
C ARG A 221 17.15 -6.69 -9.84
N LEU A 222 18.21 -6.38 -10.58
CA LEU A 222 18.16 -5.48 -11.72
C LEU A 222 17.27 -6.04 -12.83
N ALA A 223 17.52 -7.30 -13.23
CA ALA A 223 16.73 -7.96 -14.27
C ALA A 223 15.25 -8.06 -13.87
N LEU A 224 14.97 -8.36 -12.61
CA LEU A 224 13.61 -8.39 -12.08
C LEU A 224 12.96 -7.00 -12.09
N GLY A 225 13.69 -5.95 -11.70
CA GLY A 225 13.27 -4.56 -11.76
C GLY A 225 12.91 -4.11 -13.18
N GLN A 226 13.71 -4.50 -14.18
CA GLN A 226 13.40 -4.23 -15.59
C GLN A 226 12.14 -4.98 -16.03
N ARG A 227 12.02 -6.26 -15.69
CA ARG A 227 10.87 -7.11 -16.04
C ARG A 227 9.55 -6.61 -15.44
N LEU A 228 9.56 -6.23 -14.16
CA LEU A 228 8.37 -5.78 -13.41
C LEU A 228 8.17 -4.27 -13.39
N ARG A 229 9.05 -3.54 -14.10
CA ARG A 229 9.01 -2.10 -14.27
C ARG A 229 9.07 -1.33 -12.95
N VAL A 230 10.00 -1.72 -12.07
CA VAL A 230 10.24 -1.08 -10.77
C VAL A 230 11.56 -0.34 -10.84
N ALA A 231 11.49 0.95 -11.16
CA ALA A 231 12.67 1.79 -11.38
C ALA A 231 13.68 1.81 -10.21
N PRO A 232 13.26 1.83 -8.92
CA PRO A 232 14.19 1.85 -7.79
C PRO A 232 15.07 0.60 -7.78
N TRP A 233 14.51 -0.56 -8.12
CA TRP A 233 15.28 -1.81 -8.20
C TRP A 233 16.31 -1.74 -9.32
N VAL A 234 15.93 -1.22 -10.49
CA VAL A 234 16.86 -1.04 -11.61
C VAL A 234 17.99 -0.10 -11.22
N MET A 235 17.67 1.09 -10.70
CA MET A 235 18.67 2.11 -10.38
C MET A 235 19.61 1.65 -9.27
N CYS A 236 19.06 1.12 -8.16
CA CYS A 236 19.88 0.72 -7.02
C CYS A 236 20.77 -0.48 -7.33
N ALA A 237 20.25 -1.47 -8.05
CA ALA A 237 21.07 -2.61 -8.45
C ALA A 237 22.12 -2.22 -9.51
N ALA A 238 21.79 -1.30 -10.44
CA ALA A 238 22.73 -0.83 -11.44
C ALA A 238 23.88 -0.05 -10.80
N GLU A 239 23.57 0.82 -9.82
CA GLU A 239 24.57 1.52 -9.03
C GLU A 239 25.47 0.54 -8.27
N GLU A 240 24.88 -0.46 -7.59
CA GLU A 240 25.61 -1.47 -6.84
C GLU A 240 26.60 -2.23 -7.73
N LEU A 241 26.14 -2.69 -8.90
CA LEU A 241 26.98 -3.38 -9.88
C LEU A 241 28.06 -2.46 -10.46
N ALA A 242 27.72 -1.21 -10.78
CA ALA A 242 28.67 -0.27 -11.36
C ALA A 242 29.76 0.16 -10.36
N ARG A 243 29.48 0.16 -9.06
CA ARG A 243 30.42 0.54 -8.01
C ARG A 243 31.47 -0.52 -7.72
N ARG A 244 31.17 -1.80 -7.97
CA ARG A 244 32.08 -2.93 -7.72
C ARG A 244 33.45 -2.75 -8.39
N ASP A 245 34.47 -3.32 -7.76
CA ASP A 245 35.82 -3.39 -8.34
C ASP A 245 35.96 -4.60 -9.27
N GLU A 246 35.17 -5.65 -9.05
CA GLU A 246 35.12 -6.80 -9.94
C GLU A 246 34.34 -6.48 -11.22
N PRO A 247 34.77 -7.01 -12.38
CA PRO A 247 33.96 -6.95 -13.59
C PRO A 247 32.71 -7.83 -13.45
N LEU A 248 31.70 -7.56 -14.27
CA LEU A 248 30.54 -8.43 -14.40
C LEU A 248 30.99 -9.82 -14.86
N SER A 249 30.53 -10.85 -14.14
CA SER A 249 30.72 -12.25 -14.51
C SER A 249 29.93 -12.62 -15.77
N GLU A 250 30.27 -13.74 -16.38
CA GLU A 250 29.56 -14.24 -17.56
C GLU A 250 28.08 -14.56 -17.25
N ASP A 251 27.81 -15.15 -16.09
CA ASP A 251 26.45 -15.46 -15.63
C ASP A 251 25.62 -14.18 -15.43
N GLU A 252 26.18 -13.16 -14.76
CA GLU A 252 25.51 -11.87 -14.59
C GLU A 252 25.22 -11.22 -15.95
N ARG A 253 26.16 -11.28 -16.89
CA ARG A 253 25.95 -10.76 -18.26
C ARG A 253 24.85 -11.52 -19.00
N GLY A 254 24.78 -12.84 -18.81
CA GLY A 254 23.71 -13.67 -19.35
C GLY A 254 22.34 -13.27 -18.81
N THR A 255 22.23 -13.02 -17.51
CA THR A 255 20.99 -12.57 -16.86
C THR A 255 20.56 -11.18 -17.31
N LEU A 256 21.49 -10.23 -17.41
CA LEU A 256 21.19 -8.83 -17.73
C LEU A 256 21.01 -8.59 -19.24
N GLY A 257 21.61 -9.43 -20.07
CA GLY A 257 21.73 -9.20 -21.50
C GLY A 257 22.80 -8.15 -21.85
N ASP A 258 23.19 -8.12 -23.13
CA ASP A 258 24.34 -7.33 -23.60
C ASP A 258 24.14 -5.83 -23.43
N LYS A 259 22.96 -5.30 -23.77
CA LYS A 259 22.69 -3.85 -23.71
C LYS A 259 22.87 -3.31 -22.29
N THR A 260 22.25 -3.96 -21.31
CA THR A 260 22.30 -3.54 -19.90
C THR A 260 23.68 -3.78 -19.30
N SER A 261 24.32 -4.91 -19.63
CA SER A 261 25.71 -5.17 -19.22
C SER A 261 26.68 -4.08 -19.69
N LEU A 262 26.56 -3.65 -20.96
CA LEU A 262 27.40 -2.59 -21.52
C LEU A 262 27.20 -1.26 -20.80
N LYS A 263 25.96 -0.88 -20.47
CA LYS A 263 25.68 0.35 -19.70
C LYS A 263 26.41 0.32 -18.35
N ILE A 264 26.31 -0.78 -17.61
CA ILE A 264 26.99 -0.93 -16.31
C ILE A 264 28.51 -0.87 -16.46
N ILE A 265 29.07 -1.56 -17.46
CA ILE A 265 30.51 -1.53 -17.76
C ILE A 265 30.97 -0.11 -18.09
N ILE A 266 30.21 0.64 -18.90
CA ILE A 266 30.51 2.03 -19.25
C ILE A 266 30.55 2.92 -18.00
N ILE A 267 29.58 2.79 -17.10
CA ILE A 267 29.55 3.56 -15.84
C ILE A 267 30.77 3.20 -14.97
N ASN A 268 31.07 1.91 -14.83
CA ASN A 268 32.23 1.43 -14.07
C ASN A 268 33.54 2.00 -14.64
N LEU A 269 33.75 1.91 -15.97
CA LEU A 269 34.94 2.42 -16.64
C LEU A 269 35.07 3.95 -16.48
N ARG A 270 33.98 4.70 -16.68
CA ARG A 270 33.98 6.16 -16.49
C ARG A 270 34.37 6.54 -15.06
N SER A 271 33.91 5.79 -14.05
CA SER A 271 34.29 6.04 -12.66
C SER A 271 35.78 5.80 -12.39
N ARG A 272 36.41 4.85 -13.10
CA ARG A 272 37.85 4.57 -13.00
C ARG A 272 38.67 5.66 -13.66
N VAL A 273 38.34 6.02 -14.90
CA VAL A 273 38.98 7.14 -15.62
C VAL A 273 38.87 8.43 -14.81
N TRP A 274 37.68 8.71 -14.25
CA TRP A 274 37.46 9.89 -13.42
C TRP A 274 38.33 9.93 -12.16
N LYS A 275 38.62 8.77 -11.55
CA LYS A 275 39.56 8.64 -10.42
C LYS A 275 40.99 8.92 -10.87
N ASP A 276 41.40 8.35 -12.01
CA ASP A 276 42.78 8.47 -12.52
C ASP A 276 43.12 9.90 -12.97
N ASP A 277 42.11 10.70 -13.33
CA ASP A 277 42.30 12.11 -13.73
C ASP A 277 42.93 12.99 -12.63
N LEU A 278 42.70 12.72 -11.34
CA LEU A 278 43.26 13.51 -10.24
C LEU A 278 43.67 12.65 -9.04
N PRO A 279 44.88 12.83 -8.47
CA PRO A 279 45.38 11.99 -7.36
C PRO A 279 44.54 12.01 -6.08
N GLN A 280 43.72 13.04 -5.87
CA GLN A 280 42.89 13.19 -4.66
C GLN A 280 41.49 12.59 -4.80
N ARG A 281 41.12 12.12 -5.99
CA ARG A 281 39.80 11.53 -6.22
C ARG A 281 39.78 10.09 -5.77
N ASP A 282 38.69 9.71 -5.12
CA ASP A 282 38.37 8.31 -4.86
C ASP A 282 37.09 7.93 -5.60
N ARG A 283 37.00 6.68 -6.08
CA ARG A 283 35.81 6.21 -6.82
C ARG A 283 34.53 6.44 -6.03
N SER A 284 34.56 6.40 -4.70
CA SER A 284 33.38 6.64 -3.87
C SER A 284 32.81 8.07 -3.99
N MET A 285 33.57 9.03 -4.51
CA MET A 285 33.12 10.40 -4.79
C MET A 285 32.50 10.55 -6.18
N TYR A 286 32.62 9.55 -7.05
CA TYR A 286 31.96 9.54 -8.36
C TYR A 286 30.44 9.48 -8.17
N ASN A 287 29.70 10.33 -8.89
CA ASN A 287 28.25 10.35 -8.84
C ASN A 287 27.67 9.20 -9.69
N PHE A 288 27.71 7.98 -9.13
CA PHE A 288 27.18 6.79 -9.79
C PHE A 288 25.69 6.93 -10.08
N TRP A 289 24.93 7.54 -9.19
CA TRP A 289 23.50 7.75 -9.36
C TRP A 289 23.18 8.54 -10.62
N ASP A 290 23.82 9.70 -10.80
CA ASP A 290 23.64 10.53 -12.00
C ASP A 290 24.05 9.78 -13.28
N ALA A 291 25.16 9.03 -13.22
CA ALA A 291 25.60 8.20 -14.33
C ALA A 291 24.61 7.08 -14.67
N VAL A 292 24.01 6.43 -13.67
CA VAL A 292 22.96 5.41 -13.86
C VAL A 292 21.72 6.04 -14.48
N VAL A 293 21.20 7.12 -13.89
CA VAL A 293 20.01 7.82 -14.41
C VAL A 293 20.20 8.22 -15.86
N LYS A 294 21.39 8.73 -16.21
CA LYS A 294 21.74 9.12 -17.58
C LYS A 294 21.78 7.93 -18.55
N GLU A 295 22.45 6.84 -18.20
CA GLU A 295 22.60 5.68 -19.10
C GLU A 295 21.32 4.85 -19.20
N PHE A 296 20.44 4.92 -18.19
CA PHE A 296 19.16 4.20 -18.17
C PHE A 296 17.97 5.10 -18.51
N GLU A 297 18.17 6.33 -18.98
CA GLU A 297 17.07 7.28 -19.26
C GLU A 297 16.01 6.71 -20.23
N ASP A 298 16.43 5.92 -21.21
CA ASP A 298 15.55 5.25 -22.18
C ASP A 298 14.64 4.20 -21.51
N GLU A 299 15.15 3.48 -20.52
CA GLU A 299 14.38 2.48 -19.76
C GLU A 299 13.54 3.16 -18.66
N LEU A 300 14.08 4.22 -18.05
CA LEU A 300 13.42 4.98 -16.99
C LEU A 300 12.28 5.87 -17.51
N GLY A 301 12.37 6.31 -18.76
CA GLY A 301 11.33 7.08 -19.44
C GLY A 301 9.98 6.36 -19.44
N ASP A 302 10.00 5.04 -19.60
CA ASP A 302 8.81 4.18 -19.55
C ASP A 302 8.21 4.05 -18.15
N PHE A 303 8.98 4.34 -17.10
CA PHE A 303 8.54 4.28 -15.70
C PHE A 303 7.88 5.58 -15.19
N LYS A 304 7.91 6.67 -15.96
CA LYS A 304 7.44 8.01 -15.55
C LYS A 304 5.95 8.08 -15.20
N THR A 305 5.15 7.06 -15.52
CA THR A 305 3.71 7.05 -15.24
C THR A 305 3.35 6.55 -13.84
N GLN A 306 4.29 6.05 -13.03
CA GLN A 306 3.94 5.29 -11.82
C GLN A 306 4.34 5.92 -10.48
N THR A 307 5.46 6.64 -10.35
CA THR A 307 5.82 7.40 -9.12
C THR A 307 6.98 8.37 -9.39
N PRO A 308 7.11 9.49 -8.66
CA PRO A 308 8.29 10.36 -8.73
C PRO A 308 9.51 9.66 -8.10
N TRP A 309 10.44 9.20 -8.92
CA TRP A 309 11.61 8.40 -8.47
C TRP A 309 12.68 9.19 -7.70
N ASN A 310 12.53 10.52 -7.63
CA ASN A 310 13.45 11.46 -6.99
C ASN A 310 13.48 11.39 -5.46
N GLU A 311 12.59 10.63 -4.83
CA GLU A 311 12.57 10.44 -3.37
C GLU A 311 13.21 9.11 -2.91
N TYR A 312 13.54 8.21 -3.85
CA TYR A 312 14.11 6.91 -3.50
C TYR A 312 15.63 6.99 -3.35
N ILE A 313 16.09 6.84 -2.10
CA ILE A 313 17.50 6.67 -1.75
C ILE A 313 17.77 5.18 -1.64
N CYS A 314 18.72 4.66 -2.43
CA CYS A 314 19.16 3.27 -2.28
C CYS A 314 19.67 3.02 -0.87
N ALA A 315 19.47 1.82 -0.32
CA ALA A 315 19.99 1.49 1.00
C ALA A 315 21.51 1.74 1.13
N SER A 316 22.26 1.65 0.03
CA SER A 316 23.69 1.98 -0.05
C SER A 316 24.01 3.48 0.10
N THR A 317 23.08 4.38 -0.27
CA THR A 317 23.23 5.84 -0.10
C THR A 317 22.69 6.34 1.24
N ALA A 318 21.70 5.67 1.84
CA ALA A 318 21.16 6.01 3.16
C ALA A 318 22.22 5.93 4.27
N ALA A 319 23.10 4.92 4.23
CA ALA A 319 24.21 4.78 5.18
C ALA A 319 25.23 5.95 5.16
N ARG A 320 25.15 6.85 4.17
CA ARG A 320 26.09 7.97 3.98
C ARG A 320 25.58 9.29 4.56
N GLN A 321 24.26 9.46 4.73
CA GLN A 321 23.70 10.68 5.32
C GLN A 321 23.95 10.80 6.83
N ASP A 322 24.21 9.69 7.52
CA ASP A 322 24.51 9.69 8.96
C ASP A 322 25.97 10.06 9.31
N HIS A 323 26.81 10.30 8.29
CA HIS A 323 28.25 10.56 8.46
C HIS A 323 28.71 11.93 7.95
N PHE A 324 27.78 12.83 7.61
CA PHE A 324 28.07 14.23 7.26
C PHE A 324 27.37 15.20 8.21
#